data_AF-A0A117I6J4-F1
#
_entry.id   AF-A0A117I6J4-F1
#
_cell.length_a   1.000
_cell.length_b   1.000
_cell.length_c   1.000
_cell.angle_alpha   90.00
_cell.angle_beta   90.00
_cell.angle_gamma   90.00
#
_symmetry.space_group_name_H-M   'P 1'
#
loop_
_entity.id
_entity.type
_entity.pdbx_description
1 polymer ?
#
loop_
_entity_poly.entity_id
_entity_poly.type
_entity_poly.pdbx_seq_one_letter_code
_entity_poly.pdbx_strand_id
1 'polypeptide(L)' 'MAVVTFVSHDGEKYEAPLAEGQSLMQVAVNNAVPGIDGDCGGEAACGTCHVIVAGV' A
#
# COMPACT_ATOMS: atom_id res chain seq x y z
N MET A 1 -4.86 -12.29 -11.37
CA MET A 1 -4.42 -12.01 -9.99
C MET A 1 -3.03 -11.44 -10.09
N ALA A 2 -2.81 -10.24 -9.56
CA ALA A 2 -1.49 -9.60 -9.53
C ALA A 2 -0.98 -9.59 -8.08
N VAL A 3 0.31 -9.31 -7.91
CA VAL A 3 0.93 -9.12 -6.60
C VAL A 3 1.56 -7.73 -6.58
N VAL A 4 1.37 -7.01 -5.48
CA VAL A 4 2.09 -5.76 -5.21
C VAL A 4 3.17 -6.07 -4.18
N THR A 5 4.39 -5.62 -4.46
CA THR A 5 5.50 -5.65 -3.50
C THR A 5 5.64 -4.27 -2.87
N PHE A 6 5.32 -4.15 -1.60
CA PHE A 6 5.62 -2.98 -0.80
C PHE A 6 7.03 -3.10 -0.23
N VAL A 7 7.73 -1.97 -0.16
CA VAL A 7 9.09 -1.90 0.37
C VAL A 7 9.11 -0.87 1.49
N SER A 8 9.49 -1.28 2.69
CA SER A 8 9.65 -0.40 3.84
C SER A 8 10.90 0.48 3.68
N HIS A 9 11.04 1.50 4.55
CA HIS A 9 12.16 2.43 4.48
C HIS A 9 13.54 1.77 4.68
N ASP A 10 13.58 0.60 5.33
CA ASP A 10 14.78 -0.20 5.59
C ASP A 10 14.99 -1.32 4.56
N GLY A 11 14.12 -1.38 3.55
CA GLY A 11 14.26 -2.30 2.40
C GLY A 11 13.59 -3.65 2.57
N GLU A 12 12.89 -3.91 3.69
CA GLU A 12 12.09 -5.12 3.85
C GLU A 12 10.92 -5.12 2.86
N LYS A 13 10.61 -6.32 2.32
CA LYS A 13 9.62 -6.50 1.27
C LYS A 13 8.40 -7.22 1.81
N TYR A 14 7.23 -6.68 1.49
CA TYR A 14 5.94 -7.24 1.84
C TYR A 14 5.13 -7.46 0.56
N GLU A 15 4.83 -8.72 0.25
CA GLU A 15 4.03 -9.07 -0.92
C GLU A 15 2.56 -9.22 -0.53
N ALA A 16 1.67 -8.59 -1.30
CA ALA A 16 0.24 -8.67 -1.07
C ALA A 16 -0.52 -8.94 -2.38
N PRO A 17 -1.54 -9.82 -2.35
CA PRO A 17 -2.37 -10.07 -3.52
C PRO A 17 -3.22 -8.83 -3.86
N LEU A 18 -3.27 -8.50 -5.15
CA LEU A 18 -4.07 -7.41 -5.71
C LEU A 18 -5.20 -7.99 -6.55
N ALA A 19 -6.44 -7.65 -6.17
CA ALA A 19 -7.59 -7.76 -7.05
C ALA A 19 -7.80 -6.46 -7.83
N GLU A 20 -8.25 -6.59 -9.07
CA GLU A 20 -8.59 -5.45 -9.92
C GLU A 20 -9.64 -4.55 -9.24
N GLY A 21 -9.47 -3.23 -9.39
CA GLY A 21 -10.34 -2.24 -8.76
C GLY A 21 -9.95 -1.84 -7.34
N GLN A 22 -9.03 -2.55 -6.68
CA GLN A 22 -8.49 -2.11 -5.39
C GLN A 22 -7.44 -1.00 -5.56
N SER A 23 -7.42 -0.03 -4.65
CA SER A 23 -6.32 0.92 -4.53
C SER A 23 -5.13 0.29 -3.80
N LEU A 24 -3.91 0.82 -4.01
CA LEU A 24 -2.72 0.35 -3.29
C LEU A 24 -2.84 0.49 -1.77
N MET A 25 -3.50 1.57 -1.31
CA MET A 25 -3.80 1.76 0.12
C MET A 25 -4.67 0.62 0.66
N GLN A 26 -5.75 0.27 -0.04
CA GLN A 26 -6.65 -0.81 0.40
C GLN A 26 -5.92 -2.15 0.46
N VAL A 27 -5.05 -2.43 -0.50
CA VAL A 27 -4.24 -3.65 -0.51
C VAL A 27 -3.29 -3.68 0.68
N ALA A 28 -2.60 -2.58 0.98
CA ALA A 28 -1.68 -2.48 2.11
C ALA A 28 -2.40 -2.71 3.45
N VAL A 29 -3.49 -1.98 3.71
CA VAL A 29 -4.24 -2.05 4.97
C VAL A 29 -4.87 -3.44 5.16
N ASN A 30 -5.49 -4.02 4.12
CA ASN A 30 -6.13 -5.35 4.23
C ASN A 30 -5.13 -6.48 4.49
N ASN A 31 -3.87 -6.29 4.12
CA ASN A 31 -2.80 -7.28 4.32
C ASN A 31 -1.85 -6.87 5.46
N ALA A 32 -2.21 -5.86 6.27
CA ALA A 32 -1.44 -5.38 7.40
C ALA A 32 0.02 -5.02 7.06
N VAL A 33 0.24 -4.41 5.89
CA VAL A 33 1.56 -3.92 5.47
C VAL A 33 1.99 -2.77 6.39
N PRO A 34 3.13 -2.87 7.09
CA PRO A 34 3.57 -1.82 8.02
C PRO A 34 3.86 -0.48 7.33
N GLY A 35 3.55 0.62 8.01
CA GLY A 35 3.88 1.99 7.57
C GLY A 35 2.87 2.64 6.62
N ILE A 36 1.74 1.99 6.34
CA ILE A 36 0.63 2.55 5.57
C ILE A 36 -0.64 2.47 6.43
N ASP A 37 -1.05 3.60 7.00
CA ASP A 37 -2.14 3.62 7.99
C ASP A 37 -3.51 3.79 7.34
N GLY A 38 -3.62 4.73 6.38
CA GLY A 38 -4.87 4.96 5.64
C GLY A 38 -6.02 5.53 6.48
N ASP A 39 -5.73 6.37 7.49
CA ASP A 39 -6.69 6.86 8.49
C ASP A 39 -8.02 7.40 7.96
N CYS A 40 -8.00 8.12 6.83
CA CYS A 40 -9.22 8.68 6.24
C CYS A 40 -10.04 7.66 5.42
N GLY A 41 -9.61 6.40 5.32
CA GLY A 41 -10.29 5.38 4.53
C GLY A 41 -10.23 5.57 3.00
N GLY A 42 -9.35 6.45 2.51
CA GLY A 42 -9.21 6.74 1.08
C GLY A 42 -9.90 8.02 0.60
N GLU A 43 -10.45 8.82 1.51
CA GLU A 43 -11.13 10.11 1.22
C GLU A 43 -10.18 11.27 0.93
N ALA A 44 -8.91 11.00 0.61
CA ALA A 44 -7.88 11.98 0.24
C ALA A 44 -7.69 13.15 1.25
N ALA A 45 -7.85 12.88 2.55
CA ALA A 45 -7.86 13.92 3.58
C ALA A 45 -6.69 13.88 4.60
N CYS A 46 -5.83 12.85 4.59
CA CYS A 46 -4.82 12.65 5.64
C CYS A 46 -3.36 12.54 5.16
N GLY A 47 -3.11 12.00 3.97
CA GLY A 47 -1.75 11.74 3.49
C GLY A 47 -1.02 10.57 4.17
N THR A 48 -1.64 9.85 5.10
CA THR A 48 -1.01 8.72 5.83
C THR A 48 -0.94 7.42 5.04
N CYS A 49 -1.39 7.43 3.77
CA CYS A 49 -1.21 6.34 2.81
C CYS A 49 -0.17 6.65 1.73
N HIS A 50 0.69 7.64 1.97
CA HIS A 50 1.73 8.04 1.01
C HIS A 50 2.70 6.89 0.71
N VAL A 51 3.01 6.69 -0.57
CA VAL A 51 4.00 5.71 -1.05
C VAL A 51 4.84 6.32 -2.15
N ILE A 52 6.04 5.77 -2.36
CA ILE A 52 6.89 6.10 -3.49
C ILE A 52 6.77 4.97 -4.51
N VAL A 53 6.33 5.29 -5.72
CA VAL A 53 6.26 4.32 -6.81
C VAL A 53 7.67 4.11 -7.35
N ALA A 54 8.12 2.86 -7.40
CA ALA A 54 9.40 2.53 -8.03
C ALA A 54 9.34 2.91 -9.52
N GLY A 55 10.33 3.69 -9.98
CA GLY A 55 10.49 4.01 -11.39
C GLY A 55 10.85 2.78 -12.22
N VAL A 56 10.59 2.86 -13.53
CA VAL A 56 11.04 1.89 -14.53
C VAL A 56 12.49 2.15 -14.96
#